data_AF-A0A661KGW0-F1
#
_entry.id   AF-A0A661KGW0-F1
#
_cell.length_a   1.000
_cell.length_b   1.000
_cell.length_c   1.000
_cell.angle_alpha   90.00
_cell.angle_beta   90.00
_cell.angle_gamma   90.00
#
_symmetry.space_group_name_H-M   'P 1'
#
loop_
_entity.id
_entity.type
_entity.pdbx_description
1 polymer ?
#
loop_
_entity_poly.entity_id
_entity_poly.type
_entity_poly.pdbx_seq_one_letter_code
_entity_poly.pdbx_strand_id
1 'polypeptide(L)' 'MRKETYNCLSMGYGKEILREIKGLRYFDDADILFYWKETLKGVNLLKRKKVVNLTEMRRLYIGLVAIEMAIRERMGGGI' A
#
# COMPACT_ATOMS: atom_id res chain seq x y z
N MET A 1 6.64 -7.19 0.70
CA MET A 1 5.54 -8.05 1.23
C MET A 1 5.74 -9.50 0.74
N ARG A 2 5.15 -10.54 1.36
CA ARG A 2 5.16 -11.89 0.75
C ARG A 2 4.33 -11.87 -0.55
N LYS A 3 4.78 -12.57 -1.60
CA LYS A 3 4.15 -12.57 -2.93
C LYS A 3 2.69 -13.04 -2.90
N GLU A 4 2.37 -14.07 -2.12
CA GLU A 4 0.99 -14.56 -1.98
C GLU A 4 0.06 -13.50 -1.38
N THR A 5 0.48 -12.83 -0.31
CA THR A 5 -0.31 -11.75 0.31
C THR A 5 -0.56 -10.62 -0.66
N TYR A 6 0.46 -10.24 -1.43
CA TYR A 6 0.34 -9.22 -2.47
C TYR A 6 -0.69 -9.62 -3.54
N ASN A 7 -0.65 -10.88 -4.00
CA ASN A 7 -1.59 -11.39 -5.01
C ASN A 7 -3.03 -11.43 -4.47
N CYS A 8 -3.23 -11.93 -3.25
CA CYS A 8 -4.54 -11.96 -2.61
C CYS A 8 -5.13 -10.56 -2.47
N LEU A 9 -4.32 -9.57 -2.07
CA LEU A 9 -4.75 -8.19 -1.93
C LEU A 9 -5.09 -7.56 -3.30
N SER A 10 -4.23 -7.77 -4.29
CA SER A 10 -4.42 -7.25 -5.65
C SER A 10 -5.70 -7.79 -6.29
N MET A 11 -5.99 -9.09 -6.11
CA MET A 11 -7.21 -9.72 -6.64
C MET A 11 -8.46 -9.34 -5.84
N GLY A 12 -8.37 -9.33 -4.50
CA GLY A 12 -9.53 -9.11 -3.63
C GLY A 12 -9.94 -7.66 -3.46
N TYR A 13 -9.00 -6.72 -3.61
CA TYR A 13 -9.19 -5.28 -3.32
C TYR A 13 -8.75 -4.39 -4.47
N GLY A 14 -8.76 -4.89 -5.71
CA GLY A 14 -8.27 -4.15 -6.88
C GLY A 14 -8.94 -2.80 -7.08
N LYS A 15 -10.23 -2.64 -6.74
CA LYS A 15 -10.94 -1.35 -6.84
C LYS A 15 -10.39 -0.31 -5.86
N GLU A 16 -10.20 -0.70 -4.61
CA GLU A 16 -9.60 0.15 -3.58
C GLU A 16 -8.15 0.50 -3.91
N ILE A 17 -7.37 -0.48 -4.36
CA ILE A 17 -5.98 -0.27 -4.79
C ILE A 17 -5.92 0.74 -5.95
N LEU A 18 -6.75 0.59 -6.98
CA LEU A 18 -6.81 1.54 -8.09
C LEU A 18 -7.23 2.94 -7.66
N ARG A 19 -8.12 3.06 -6.66
CA ARG A 19 -8.50 4.35 -6.09
C ARG A 19 -7.33 5.02 -5.40
N GLU A 20 -6.58 4.28 -4.58
CA GLU A 20 -5.38 4.78 -3.91
C GLU A 20 -4.30 5.18 -4.94
N ILE A 21 -4.04 4.35 -5.95
CA ILE A 21 -3.09 4.66 -7.04
C ILE A 21 -3.46 5.97 -7.74
N LYS A 22 -4.76 6.19 -8.04
CA LYS A 22 -5.24 7.45 -8.63
C LYS A 22 -4.96 8.66 -7.73
N GLY A 23 -5.14 8.51 -6.41
CA GLY A 23 -4.80 9.54 -5.44
C GLY A 23 -3.30 9.87 -5.43
N LEU A 24 -2.44 8.85 -5.56
CA LEU A 24 -0.99 9.00 -5.58
C LEU A 24 -0.43 9.72 -6.83
N ARG A 25 -1.24 9.93 -7.88
CA ARG A 25 -0.80 10.65 -9.09
C ARG A 25 -0.50 12.13 -8.85
N TYR A 26 -1.08 12.72 -7.81
CA TYR A 26 -0.93 14.14 -7.49
C TYR A 26 0.26 14.44 -6.58
N PHE A 27 0.99 13.41 -6.15
CA PHE A 27 2.12 13.52 -5.24
C PHE A 27 3.44 13.34 -5.99
N ASP A 28 4.47 14.04 -5.52
CA ASP A 28 5.82 13.83 -6.02
C ASP A 28 6.44 12.54 -5.43
N ASP A 29 7.63 12.17 -5.92
CA ASP A 29 8.28 10.94 -5.49
C ASP A 29 8.73 10.99 -4.02
N ALA A 30 9.04 12.18 -3.49
CA ALA A 30 9.44 12.35 -2.10
C ALA A 30 8.26 12.13 -1.15
N ASP A 31 7.09 12.67 -1.49
CA ASP A 31 5.83 12.47 -0.80
C ASP A 31 5.41 11.00 -0.81
N ILE A 32 5.54 10.32 -1.96
CA ILE A 32 5.21 8.89 -2.07
C ILE A 32 6.13 8.04 -1.20
N LEU A 33 7.44 8.34 -1.19
CA LEU A 33 8.41 7.67 -0.33
C LEU A 33 8.13 7.94 1.16
N PHE A 34 7.74 9.15 1.51
CA PHE A 34 7.33 9.50 2.87
C PHE A 34 6.10 8.69 3.29
N TYR A 35 5.07 8.67 2.45
CA TYR A 35 3.82 7.96 2.72
C TYR A 35 4.04 6.44 2.83
N TRP A 36 4.94 5.87 2.03
CA TRP A 36 5.36 4.48 2.14
C TRP A 36 5.96 4.16 3.52
N LYS A 37 6.89 5.00 3.99
CA LYS A 37 7.53 4.85 5.31
C LYS A 37 6.51 4.93 6.45
N GLU A 38 5.60 5.90 6.40
CA GLU A 38 4.56 6.05 7.42
C GLU A 38 3.57 4.89 7.41
N THR A 39 3.20 4.38 6.22
CA THR A 39 2.32 3.21 6.11
C THR A 39 2.98 1.95 6.70
N LEU A 40 4.27 1.73 6.42
CA LEU A 40 5.05 0.64 7.04
C LEU A 40 5.13 0.77 8.56
N LYS A 41 5.36 1.98 9.07
CA LYS A 41 5.38 2.28 10.49
C LYS A 41 4.03 1.97 11.14
N GLY A 42 2.92 2.33 10.50
CA GLY A 42 1.57 1.98 10.92
C GLY A 42 1.36 0.46 11.04
N VAL A 43 1.76 -0.30 10.02
CA VAL A 43 1.66 -1.78 10.05
C VAL A 43 2.48 -2.36 11.20
N ASN A 44 3.70 -1.88 11.39
CA ASN A 44 4.58 -2.33 12.47
C ASN A 44 4.03 -1.97 13.86
N LEU A 45 3.42 -0.79 14.00
CA LEU A 45 2.80 -0.36 15.25
C LEU A 45 1.61 -1.25 15.62
N LEU A 46 0.72 -1.55 14.66
CA LEU A 46 -0.43 -2.44 14.89
C LEU A 46 0.02 -3.84 15.30
N LYS A 47 1.04 -4.38 14.62
CA LYS A 47 1.65 -5.68 14.98
C LYS A 47 2.20 -5.68 16.41
N ARG A 48 2.92 -4.62 16.80
CA ARG A 48 3.51 -4.50 18.15
C ARG A 48 2.46 -4.36 19.24
N LYS A 49 1.42 -3.55 19.00
CA LYS A 49 0.34 -3.32 19.96
C LYS A 49 -0.55 -4.55 20.15
N LYS A 50 -0.40 -5.61 19.33
CA LYS A 50 -1.30 -6.78 19.30
C LYS A 50 -2.78 -6.39 19.15
N VAL A 51 -3.05 -5.23 18.57
CA VAL A 51 -4.40 -4.71 18.38
C VAL A 51 -5.00 -5.40 17.17
N VAL A 52 -6.10 -6.13 17.38
CA VAL A 52 -6.84 -6.85 16.32
C VAL A 52 -7.79 -5.89 15.60
N ASN A 53 -7.28 -4.76 15.10
CA ASN A 53 -8.05 -3.90 14.20
C ASN A 53 -7.81 -4.35 12.75
N LEU A 54 -8.51 -5.41 12.36
CA LEU A 54 -8.39 -6.00 11.03
C LEU A 54 -8.73 -5.01 9.91
N THR A 55 -9.66 -4.07 10.17
CA THR A 55 -10.05 -3.04 9.20
C THR A 55 -8.92 -2.07 8.92
N GLU A 56 -8.25 -1.58 9.95
CA GLU A 56 -7.13 -0.66 9.81
C GLU A 56 -5.91 -1.35 9.21
N MET A 57 -5.65 -2.59 9.64
CA MET A 57 -4.57 -3.39 9.08
C MET A 57 -4.78 -3.63 7.58
N ARG A 58 -6.00 -3.96 7.17
CA ARG A 58 -6.38 -4.11 5.75
C ARG A 58 -6.15 -2.81 4.98
N ARG A 59 -6.57 -1.65 5.50
CA ARG A 59 -6.35 -0.35 4.82
C ARG A 59 -4.88 -0.07 4.60
N LEU A 60 -4.03 -0.30 5.61
CA LEU A 60 -2.59 -0.09 5.48
C LEU A 60 -1.96 -1.05 4.45
N TYR A 61 -2.40 -2.31 4.41
CA TYR A 61 -1.92 -3.27 3.42
C TYR A 61 -2.35 -2.91 1.99
N ILE A 62 -3.59 -2.44 1.80
CA ILE A 62 -4.05 -1.89 0.50
C ILE A 62 -3.19 -0.70 0.09
N GLY A 63 -2.94 0.24 1.01
CA GLY A 63 -2.09 1.40 0.77
C GLY A 63 -0.66 1.01 0.37
N LEU A 64 -0.05 0.04 1.06
CA LEU A 64 1.28 -0.46 0.68
C LEU A 64 1.32 -1.02 -0.73
N VAL A 65 0.33 -1.84 -1.11
CA VAL A 65 0.26 -2.41 -2.46
C VAL A 65 0.08 -1.30 -3.50
N ALA A 66 -0.80 -0.34 -3.24
CA ALA A 66 -1.02 0.80 -4.13
C ALA A 66 0.25 1.64 -4.33
N ILE A 67 1.01 1.90 -3.26
CA ILE A 67 2.26 2.65 -3.35
C ILE A 67 3.34 1.84 -4.10
N GLU A 68 3.48 0.55 -3.81
CA GLU A 68 4.43 -0.33 -4.52
C GLU A 68 4.12 -0.38 -6.03
N MET A 69 2.83 -0.46 -6.40
CA MET A 69 2.38 -0.41 -7.80
C MET A 69 2.65 0.95 -8.44
N ALA A 70 2.33 2.05 -7.76
CA ALA A 70 2.55 3.40 -8.28
C ALA A 70 4.05 3.69 -8.51
N ILE A 71 4.92 3.26 -7.59
CA ILE A 71 6.38 3.37 -7.75
C ILE A 71 6.85 2.55 -8.95
N ARG A 72 6.33 1.32 -9.11
CA ARG A 72 6.68 0.45 -10.24
C ARG A 72 6.25 1.05 -11.59
N GLU A 73 5.05 1.61 -11.67
CA GLU A 73 4.55 2.32 -12.86
C GLU A 73 5.47 3.49 -13.23
N ARG A 74 5.88 4.30 -12.25
CA ARG A 74 6.76 5.47 -12.47
C ARG A 74 8.17 5.09 -12.93
N MET A 75 8.68 3.94 -12.51
CA MET A 75 9.99 3.42 -12.94
C MET A 75 9.94 2.70 -14.30
N GLY A 76 8.83 2.79 -15.05
CA GLY A 76 8.68 2.15 -16.36
C GLY A 76 8.39 0.65 -16.30
N GLY A 77 8.12 0.11 -15.10
CA GLY A 77 7.61 -1.23 -14.93
C GLY A 77 6.12 -1.26 -15.23
N GLY A 78 5.76 -1.47 -16.49
CA GLY A 78 4.35 -1.68 -16.88
C GLY A 78 3.69 -2.79 -16.04
N ILE A 79 2.37 -2.64 -15.85
CA ILE A 79 1.49 -3.62 -15.18
C ILE A 79 1.27 -4.82 -16.11
#